data_AF-A0A9E2BQS8-F1
#
_entry.id   AF-A0A9E2BQS8-F1
#
_cell.length_a   1.000
_cell.length_b   1.000
_cell.length_c   1.000
_cell.angle_alpha   90.00
_cell.angle_beta   90.00
_cell.angle_gamma   90.00
#
_symmetry.space_group_name_H-M   'P 1'
#
loop_
_entity.id
_entity.type
_entity.pdbx_description
1 polymer ?
#
loop_
_entity_poly.entity_id
_entity_poly.type
_entity_poly.pdbx_seq_one_letter_code
_entity_poly.pdbx_strand_id
1 'polypeptide(L)'
;MKDLAERALSQMGEEDFFWRPHPESNSISVLMKHLSGNLLSRWTDFLTSDGEKPWRRRDEEFEEERLSREELFSRWEKAWEGVFKTLESLTPQDLSRQVTIRGKAQPALSAIQQQLYHTAYHVGQLVYLAKARAGDSWQPLTVPRRR
;
A
#
# COMPACT_ATOMS: atom_id res chain seq x y z
N MET A 1 -8.56 2.66 4.30
CA MET A 1 -7.26 1.97 4.48
C MET A 1 -6.10 2.96 4.47
N LYS A 2 -5.99 3.82 3.43
CA LYS A 2 -5.03 4.94 3.37
C LYS A 2 -4.96 5.74 4.68
N ASP A 3 -6.08 6.33 5.08
CA ASP A 3 -6.20 7.11 6.33
C ASP A 3 -5.72 6.33 7.58
N LEU A 4 -6.09 5.05 7.69
CA LEU A 4 -5.68 4.22 8.82
C LEU A 4 -4.15 4.06 8.89
N ALA A 5 -3.51 3.84 7.75
CA ALA A 5 -2.05 3.77 7.67
C ALA A 5 -1.43 5.12 8.01
N GLU A 6 -1.92 6.22 7.42
CA GLU A 6 -1.35 7.55 7.64
C GLU A 6 -1.46 8.02 9.08
N ARG A 7 -2.59 7.75 9.73
CA ARG A 7 -2.75 8.03 11.17
C ARG A 7 -1.82 7.20 12.03
N ALA A 8 -1.49 5.97 11.65
CA ALA A 8 -0.47 5.18 12.32
C ALA A 8 0.93 5.79 12.13
N LEU A 9 1.29 6.10 10.89
CA LEU A 9 2.60 6.63 10.50
C LEU A 9 2.84 8.06 11.02
N SER A 10 1.78 8.84 11.26
CA SER A 10 1.86 10.18 11.87
C SER A 10 2.41 10.16 13.30
N GLN A 11 2.36 9.01 13.98
CA GLN A 11 2.83 8.84 15.35
C GLN A 11 4.32 8.45 15.45
N MET A 12 5.05 8.49 14.33
CA MET A 12 6.43 8.00 14.22
C MET A 12 7.39 9.11 13.81
N GLY A 13 8.64 9.03 14.27
CA GLY A 13 9.74 9.87 13.78
C GLY A 13 10.30 9.34 12.46
N GLU A 14 11.17 10.13 11.81
CA GLU A 14 11.74 9.77 10.50
C GLU A 14 12.59 8.49 10.54
N GLU A 15 13.50 8.37 11.53
CA GLU A 15 14.35 7.18 11.69
C GLU A 15 13.54 5.90 11.98
N ASP A 16 12.33 6.03 12.51
CA ASP A 16 11.47 4.89 12.82
C ASP A 16 10.95 4.18 11.56
N PHE A 17 10.95 4.85 10.39
CA PHE A 17 10.50 4.26 9.13
C PHE A 17 11.43 3.12 8.68
N PHE A 18 12.69 3.17 9.08
CA PHE A 18 13.73 2.18 8.76
C PHE A 18 13.88 1.11 9.85
N TRP A 19 13.12 1.22 10.94
CA TRP A 19 13.15 0.22 12.00
C TRP A 19 12.49 -1.08 11.55
N ARG A 20 13.08 -2.21 11.96
CA ARG A 20 12.52 -3.55 11.78
C ARG A 20 12.70 -4.37 13.06
N PRO A 21 11.72 -5.20 13.44
CA PRO A 21 11.80 -6.04 14.63
C PRO A 21 12.78 -7.21 14.46
N HIS A 22 13.10 -7.59 13.23
CA HIS A 22 14.02 -8.68 12.89
C HIS A 22 14.66 -8.41 11.52
N PRO A 23 15.88 -8.91 11.21
CA PRO A 23 16.50 -8.74 9.90
C PRO A 23 15.63 -9.20 8.71
N GLU A 24 14.91 -10.31 8.87
CA GLU A 24 13.95 -10.86 7.88
C GLU A 24 12.62 -10.08 7.79
N SER A 25 12.38 -9.12 8.68
CA SER A 25 11.18 -8.28 8.63
C SER A 25 11.40 -7.08 7.74
N ASN A 26 10.38 -6.74 6.95
CA ASN A 26 10.34 -5.47 6.24
C ASN A 26 10.19 -4.31 7.23
N SER A 27 10.88 -3.22 6.93
CA SER A 27 10.68 -1.91 7.56
C SER A 27 9.42 -1.23 6.99
N ILE A 28 9.03 -0.11 7.60
CA ILE A 28 7.89 0.68 7.13
C ILE A 28 8.18 1.33 5.77
N SER A 29 9.40 1.85 5.57
CA SER A 29 9.86 2.39 4.29
C SER A 29 9.71 1.36 3.17
N VAL A 30 10.17 0.13 3.38
CA VAL A 30 10.03 -0.98 2.43
C VAL A 30 8.56 -1.32 2.15
N LEU A 31 7.73 -1.42 3.19
CA LEU A 31 6.29 -1.71 3.00
C LEU A 31 5.57 -0.59 2.23
N MET A 32 5.89 0.68 2.50
CA MET A 32 5.35 1.82 1.76
C MET A 32 5.81 1.81 0.30
N LYS A 33 7.08 1.53 0.04
CA LYS A 33 7.64 1.39 -1.31
C LYS A 33 6.93 0.27 -2.07
N HIS A 34 6.79 -0.91 -1.46
CA HIS A 34 6.10 -2.05 -2.03
C HIS A 34 4.63 -1.76 -2.35
N LEU A 35 3.88 -1.20 -1.40
CA LEU A 35 2.49 -0.83 -1.65
C LEU A 35 2.38 0.22 -2.76
N SER A 36 3.24 1.23 -2.76
CA SER A 36 3.20 2.28 -3.78
C SER A 36 3.48 1.73 -5.18
N GLY A 37 4.51 0.90 -5.34
CA GLY A 37 4.83 0.25 -6.62
C GLY A 37 3.75 -0.72 -7.08
N ASN A 38 3.18 -1.51 -6.16
CA ASN A 38 2.04 -2.37 -6.43
C ASN A 38 0.81 -1.58 -6.89
N LEU A 39 0.41 -0.54 -6.16
CA LEU A 39 -0.78 0.26 -6.46
C LEU A 39 -0.61 1.02 -7.78
N LEU A 40 0.53 1.69 -7.99
CA LEU A 40 0.82 2.30 -9.28
C LEU A 40 0.68 1.30 -10.42
N SER A 41 1.13 0.06 -10.18
CA SER A 41 1.08 -0.94 -11.22
C SER A 41 -0.28 -1.48 -11.54
N ARG A 42 -1.06 -1.74 -10.50
CA ARG A 42 -2.33 -2.42 -10.63
C ARG A 42 -3.44 -1.48 -11.06
N TRP A 43 -3.28 -0.19 -10.87
CA TRP A 43 -4.33 0.80 -11.12
C TRP A 43 -4.07 1.70 -12.33
N THR A 44 -2.82 1.85 -12.79
CA THR A 44 -2.55 2.54 -14.07
C THR A 44 -3.17 1.76 -15.22
N ASP A 45 -3.93 2.43 -16.10
CA ASP A 45 -4.55 1.82 -17.29
C ASP A 45 -5.33 0.52 -16.97
N PHE A 46 -6.06 0.53 -15.85
CA PHE A 46 -6.65 -0.65 -15.21
C PHE A 46 -7.51 -1.53 -16.15
N LEU A 47 -8.28 -0.92 -17.05
CA LEU A 47 -9.16 -1.64 -17.98
C LEU A 47 -8.49 -2.00 -19.31
N THR A 48 -7.30 -1.49 -19.59
CA THR A 48 -6.75 -1.47 -20.96
C THR A 48 -5.38 -2.14 -21.09
N SER A 49 -4.64 -2.32 -20.00
CA SER A 49 -3.35 -3.02 -20.05
C SER A 49 -3.10 -3.89 -18.82
N ASP A 50 -2.14 -4.81 -18.91
CA ASP A 50 -1.83 -5.76 -17.84
C ASP A 50 -1.51 -5.04 -16.52
N GLY A 51 -2.06 -5.48 -15.39
CA GLY A 51 -1.78 -4.91 -14.07
C GLY A 51 -0.34 -5.14 -13.57
N GLU A 52 0.46 -5.96 -14.25
CA GLU A 52 1.91 -6.05 -14.06
C GLU A 52 2.61 -5.28 -15.18
N LYS A 53 2.93 -3.99 -14.98
CA LYS A 53 3.52 -3.23 -16.09
C LYS A 53 5.02 -3.45 -16.19
N PRO A 54 5.59 -3.30 -17.40
CA PRO A 54 7.00 -3.58 -17.66
C PRO A 54 8.00 -2.73 -16.89
N TRP A 55 7.59 -1.54 -16.40
CA TRP A 55 8.48 -0.69 -15.61
C TRP A 55 8.65 -1.18 -14.16
N ARG A 56 7.92 -2.22 -13.70
CA ARG A 56 7.91 -2.56 -12.28
C ARG A 56 9.06 -3.47 -11.99
N ARG A 57 9.75 -3.13 -10.91
CA ARG A 57 10.87 -3.86 -10.38
C ARG A 57 10.46 -4.34 -9.00
N ARG A 58 9.64 -5.41 -8.98
CA ARG A 58 9.04 -5.92 -7.75
C ARG A 58 10.10 -6.22 -6.70
N ASP A 59 11.20 -6.83 -7.09
CA ASP A 59 12.20 -7.28 -6.12
C ASP A 59 12.95 -6.09 -5.51
N GLU A 60 13.22 -5.05 -6.30
CA GLU A 60 13.77 -3.77 -5.82
C GLU A 60 12.82 -3.03 -4.84
N GLU A 61 11.51 -3.32 -4.86
CA GLU A 61 10.56 -2.78 -3.86
C GLU A 61 10.86 -3.28 -2.44
N PHE A 62 11.55 -4.41 -2.30
CA PHE A 62 11.93 -5.01 -1.02
C PHE A 62 13.36 -4.65 -0.56
N GLU A 63 14.07 -3.88 -1.37
CA GLU A 63 15.39 -3.34 -1.01
C GLU A 63 15.22 -2.01 -0.28
N GLU A 64 15.92 -1.89 0.85
CA GLU A 64 15.91 -0.68 1.68
C GLU A 64 16.55 0.49 0.92
N GLU A 65 15.81 1.58 0.82
CA GLU A 65 16.22 2.83 0.17
C GLU A 65 16.01 3.94 1.20
N ARG A 66 17.07 4.67 1.58
CA ARG A 66 16.98 5.74 2.59
C ARG A 66 16.39 7.02 2.01
N LEU A 67 15.10 6.95 1.68
CA LEU A 67 14.28 8.06 1.23
C LEU A 67 13.88 8.95 2.39
N SER A 68 13.78 10.26 2.16
CA SER A 68 13.19 11.15 3.17
C SER A 68 11.73 10.78 3.41
N ARG A 69 11.20 11.21 4.56
CA ARG A 69 9.77 11.05 4.84
C ARG A 69 8.91 11.67 3.73
N GLU A 70 9.27 12.86 3.26
CA GLU A 70 8.55 13.56 2.19
C GLU A 70 8.55 12.75 0.89
N GLU A 71 9.66 12.12 0.54
CA GLU A 71 9.76 11.28 -0.66
C GLU A 71 8.88 10.02 -0.54
N LEU A 72 8.90 9.36 0.62
CA LEU A 72 8.04 8.20 0.89
C LEU A 72 6.56 8.55 0.77
N PHE A 73 6.15 9.66 1.38
CA PHE A 73 4.76 10.11 1.31
C PHE A 73 4.38 10.61 -0.09
N SER A 74 5.27 11.27 -0.81
CA SER A 74 5.04 11.68 -2.20
C SER A 74 4.75 10.47 -3.11
N ARG A 75 5.55 9.41 -3.00
CA ARG A 75 5.32 8.15 -3.73
C ARG A 75 4.00 7.48 -3.32
N TRP A 76 3.70 7.47 -2.02
CA TRP A 76 2.47 6.93 -1.45
C TRP A 76 1.22 7.67 -1.96
N GLU A 77 1.20 9.00 -1.89
CA GLU A 77 0.08 9.83 -2.35
C GLU A 77 -0.19 9.63 -3.84
N LYS A 78 0.87 9.66 -4.67
CA LYS A 78 0.75 9.43 -6.11
C LYS A 78 0.12 8.07 -6.43
N ALA A 79 0.48 7.05 -5.66
CA ALA A 79 -0.08 5.72 -5.84
C ALA A 79 -1.58 5.66 -5.49
N TRP A 80 -1.98 6.27 -4.37
CA TRP A 80 -3.38 6.34 -3.95
C TRP A 80 -4.24 7.23 -4.85
N GLU A 81 -3.71 8.32 -5.38
CA GLU A 81 -4.39 9.14 -6.38
C GLU A 81 -4.80 8.30 -7.59
N GLY A 82 -3.90 7.45 -8.10
CA GLY A 82 -4.19 6.52 -9.19
C GLY A 82 -5.32 5.54 -8.86
N VAL A 83 -5.34 5.03 -7.62
CA VAL A 83 -6.43 4.14 -7.14
C VAL A 83 -7.77 4.86 -7.16
N PHE A 84 -7.86 6.03 -6.52
CA PHE A 84 -9.12 6.76 -6.39
C PHE A 84 -9.64 7.24 -7.74
N LYS A 85 -8.76 7.84 -8.55
CA LYS A 85 -9.11 8.27 -9.92
C LYS A 85 -9.67 7.12 -10.75
N THR A 86 -9.06 5.93 -10.64
CA THR A 86 -9.56 4.75 -11.35
C THR A 86 -10.93 4.34 -10.83
N LEU A 87 -11.09 4.18 -9.51
CA LEU A 87 -12.36 3.77 -8.91
C LEU A 87 -13.51 4.73 -9.24
N GLU A 88 -13.25 6.03 -9.20
CA GLU A 88 -14.24 7.07 -9.55
C GLU A 88 -14.65 7.05 -11.03
N SER A 89 -13.78 6.53 -11.91
CA SER A 89 -14.06 6.42 -13.35
C SER A 89 -14.85 5.16 -13.74
N LEU A 90 -14.93 4.15 -12.85
CA LEU A 90 -15.56 2.88 -13.17
C LEU A 90 -17.09 2.98 -13.10
N THR A 91 -17.74 2.34 -14.06
CA THR A 91 -19.19 2.11 -14.06
C THR A 91 -19.53 0.70 -13.55
N PRO A 92 -20.78 0.42 -13.13
CA PRO A 92 -21.19 -0.92 -12.75
C PRO A 92 -20.93 -1.99 -13.82
N GLN A 93 -21.04 -1.62 -15.10
CA GLN A 93 -20.78 -2.51 -16.23
C GLN A 93 -19.31 -2.91 -16.32
N ASP A 94 -18.39 -2.00 -15.97
CA ASP A 94 -16.95 -2.25 -15.99
C ASP A 94 -16.54 -3.34 -15.00
N LEU A 95 -17.29 -3.55 -13.92
CA LEU A 95 -16.96 -4.54 -12.88
C LEU A 95 -16.93 -5.99 -13.41
N SER A 96 -17.66 -6.26 -14.49
CA SER A 96 -17.69 -7.56 -15.17
C SER A 96 -16.68 -7.68 -16.32
N ARG A 97 -16.02 -6.59 -16.72
CA ARG A 97 -15.02 -6.62 -17.80
C ARG A 97 -13.82 -7.46 -17.40
N GLN A 98 -13.23 -8.14 -18.38
CA GLN A 98 -11.99 -8.87 -18.19
C GLN A 98 -10.83 -7.89 -18.16
N VAL A 99 -10.06 -7.90 -17.08
CA VAL A 99 -8.77 -7.23 -16.95
C VAL A 99 -7.67 -8.29 -16.86
N THR A 100 -6.47 -7.94 -17.29
CA THR A 100 -5.34 -8.88 -17.27
C THR A 100 -4.41 -8.52 -16.12
N ILE A 101 -4.00 -9.51 -15.33
CA ILE A 101 -2.97 -9.36 -14.31
C ILE A 101 -1.98 -10.52 -14.47
N ARG A 102 -0.71 -10.20 -14.74
CA ARG A 102 0.36 -11.18 -14.96
C ARG A 102 0.00 -12.18 -16.07
N GLY A 103 -0.53 -11.67 -17.18
CA GLY A 103 -0.96 -12.45 -18.34
C GLY A 103 -2.24 -13.27 -18.13
N LYS A 104 -2.91 -13.16 -16.97
CA LYS A 104 -4.15 -13.88 -16.67
C LYS A 104 -5.35 -12.94 -16.67
N ALA A 105 -6.32 -13.24 -17.54
CA ALA A 105 -7.60 -12.55 -17.57
C ALA A 105 -8.45 -12.92 -16.35
N GLN A 106 -9.10 -11.93 -15.76
CA GLN A 106 -10.07 -12.09 -14.68
C GLN A 106 -11.05 -10.92 -14.66
N PRO A 107 -12.25 -11.05 -14.06
CA PRO A 107 -13.17 -9.93 -13.90
C PRO A 107 -12.53 -8.77 -13.11
N ALA A 108 -12.83 -7.54 -13.51
CA ALA A 108 -12.37 -6.32 -12.84
C ALA A 108 -12.71 -6.33 -11.34
N LEU A 109 -13.91 -6.79 -10.97
CA LEU A 109 -14.31 -6.94 -9.57
C LEU A 109 -13.37 -7.88 -8.79
N SER A 110 -12.96 -9.01 -9.39
CA SER A 110 -12.03 -9.95 -8.76
C SER A 110 -10.63 -9.34 -8.61
N ALA A 111 -10.17 -8.57 -9.58
CA ALA A 111 -8.92 -7.82 -9.48
C ALA A 111 -8.98 -6.78 -8.35
N ILE A 112 -10.05 -6.00 -8.24
CA ILE A 112 -10.28 -5.02 -7.16
C ILE A 112 -10.26 -5.71 -5.80
N GLN A 113 -10.95 -6.84 -5.64
CA GLN A 113 -10.96 -7.60 -4.40
C GLN A 113 -9.56 -8.11 -4.02
N GLN A 114 -8.78 -8.61 -4.98
CA GLN A 114 -7.39 -9.02 -4.72
C GLN A 114 -6.53 -7.85 -4.25
N GLN A 115 -6.68 -6.68 -4.87
CA GLN A 115 -5.97 -5.46 -4.46
C GLN A 115 -6.40 -4.99 -3.07
N LEU A 116 -7.69 -5.07 -2.76
CA LEU A 116 -8.23 -4.76 -1.43
C LEU A 116 -7.59 -5.65 -0.35
N TYR A 117 -7.53 -6.97 -0.56
CA TYR A 117 -6.93 -7.90 0.40
C TYR A 117 -5.43 -7.67 0.57
N HIS A 118 -4.69 -7.51 -0.53
CA HIS A 118 -3.25 -7.24 -0.49
C HIS A 118 -2.95 -5.92 0.23
N THR A 119 -3.70 -4.87 -0.07
CA THR A 119 -3.56 -3.56 0.58
C THR A 119 -3.88 -3.64 2.06
N ALA A 120 -4.99 -4.30 2.44
CA ALA A 120 -5.37 -4.47 3.84
C ALA A 120 -4.31 -5.24 4.63
N TYR A 121 -3.72 -6.28 4.04
CA TYR A 121 -2.65 -7.07 4.64
C TYR A 121 -1.43 -6.20 4.99
N HIS A 122 -0.91 -5.44 4.03
CA HIS A 122 0.26 -4.61 4.27
C HIS A 122 -0.03 -3.36 5.12
N VAL A 123 -1.23 -2.77 5.02
CA VAL A 123 -1.65 -1.71 5.96
C VAL A 123 -1.71 -2.25 7.39
N GLY A 124 -2.18 -3.49 7.58
CA GLY A 124 -2.12 -4.16 8.88
C GLY A 124 -0.69 -4.29 9.41
N GLN A 125 0.26 -4.65 8.55
CA GLN A 125 1.69 -4.69 8.92
C GLN A 125 2.24 -3.30 9.28
N LEU A 126 1.93 -2.27 8.50
CA LEU A 126 2.32 -0.88 8.79
C LEU A 126 1.81 -0.43 10.17
N VAL A 127 0.51 -0.65 10.44
CA VAL A 127 -0.11 -0.29 11.73
C VAL A 127 0.53 -1.07 12.87
N TYR A 128 0.82 -2.36 12.68
CA TYR A 128 1.46 -3.18 13.69
C TYR A 128 2.88 -2.71 14.01
N LEU A 129 3.70 -2.44 12.99
CA LEU A 129 5.06 -1.93 13.17
C LEU A 129 5.06 -0.55 13.84
N ALA A 130 4.20 0.35 13.40
CA ALA A 130 4.05 1.67 14.00
C ALA A 130 3.69 1.58 15.49
N LYS A 131 2.72 0.73 15.82
CA LYS A 131 2.32 0.48 17.21
C LYS A 131 3.44 -0.13 18.04
N ALA A 132 4.13 -1.14 17.50
CA ALA A 132 5.24 -1.79 18.19
C ALA A 132 6.38 -0.80 18.47
N ARG A 133 6.64 0.11 17.53
CA ARG A 133 7.70 1.11 17.64
C ARG A 133 7.33 2.26 18.59
N ALA A 134 6.10 2.74 18.53
CA ALA A 134 5.60 3.81 19.40
C ALA A 134 5.46 3.37 20.88
N GLY A 135 5.24 2.08 21.13
CA GLY A 135 5.17 1.52 22.49
C GLY A 135 4.13 2.22 23.35
N ASP A 136 4.54 2.70 24.53
CA ASP A 136 3.67 3.36 25.50
C ASP A 136 3.08 4.69 25.01
N SER A 137 3.71 5.34 24.02
CA SER A 137 3.23 6.59 23.42
C SER A 137 2.11 6.39 22.40
N TRP A 138 1.80 5.13 22.04
CA TRP A 138 0.81 4.80 21.02
C TRP A 138 -0.60 5.31 21.35
N GLN A 139 -1.16 6.10 20.43
CA GLN A 139 -2.55 6.56 20.45
C GLN A 139 -3.44 5.62 19.63
N PRO A 140 -4.53 5.07 20.22
CA PRO A 140 -5.46 4.21 19.50
C PRO A 140 -6.05 4.87 18.24
N LEU A 141 -6.06 4.13 17.12
CA LEU A 141 -6.62 4.60 15.86
C LEU A 141 -8.15 4.46 15.78
N THR A 142 -8.74 3.65 16.66
CA THR A 142 -10.18 3.39 16.73
C THR A 142 -10.64 3.43 18.19
N VAL A 143 -11.44 2.46 18.64
CA VAL A 143 -11.92 2.41 20.02
C VAL A 143 -10.77 1.95 20.94
N PRO A 144 -10.40 2.74 21.97
CA PRO A 144 -9.35 2.36 22.91
C PRO A 144 -9.75 1.10 23.70
N ARG A 145 -8.76 0.28 24.08
CA ARG A 145 -9.01 -0.80 25.05
C ARG A 145 -9.40 -0.19 26.39
N ARG A 146 -10.40 -0.75 27.04
CA ARG A 146 -10.63 -0.49 28.47
C ARG A 146 -9.41 -1.00 29.23
N ARG A 147 -8.83 -0.14 30.08
CA ARG A 147 -7.73 -0.48 30.98
C ARG A 147 -8.29 -0.73 32.37
#